data_AF-A0A5C8J2N4-F1
#
_entry.id   AF-A0A5C8J2N4-F1
#
_cell.length_a   1.000
_cell.length_b   1.000
_cell.length_c   1.000
_cell.angle_alpha   90.00
_cell.angle_beta   90.00
_cell.angle_gamma   90.00
#
_symmetry.space_group_name_H-M   'P 1'
#
loop_
_entity.id
_entity.type
_entity.pdbx_description
1 polymer ?
#
loop_
_entity_poly.entity_id
_entity_poly.type
_entity_poly.pdbx_seq_one_letter_code
_entity_poly.pdbx_strand_id
1 'polypeptide(L)'
;MTTPTDTPRSDVARVALTQALRGMAVAAALVALWVLWGFIGGAPKDERPPSLPIGDLAPERFKWSDAPVPPPGVRPEDGARYKLLVLRDAAGTARAFYLPAADGLATVPAGSSPLSPGVPCDDFAPDFRTRDIGCRQARPGFEFATRLRWALDGSPVTPGATALVAAPGAEQAGEWVWPRPGPPVANRSQ
;
A
#
# COMPACT_ATOMS: atom_id res chain seq x y z
N MET A 1 44.88 77.28 7.71
CA MET A 1 43.48 77.29 7.25
C MET A 1 43.52 76.76 5.84
N THR A 2 43.02 75.59 5.47
CA THR A 2 41.76 74.93 5.81
C THR A 2 41.89 73.44 5.41
N THR A 3 41.48 72.50 6.26
CA THR A 3 40.83 71.23 5.86
C THR A 3 39.47 71.55 5.21
N PRO A 4 38.71 70.66 4.51
CA PRO A 4 38.70 69.18 4.56
C PRO A 4 38.32 68.45 3.22
N THR A 5 38.16 67.11 3.30
CA THR A 5 37.26 66.19 2.53
C THR A 5 37.37 66.12 0.98
N ASP A 6 37.07 65.04 0.27
CA ASP A 6 36.14 63.96 0.57
C ASP A 6 36.40 62.69 -0.28
N THR A 7 35.82 61.63 0.23
CA THR A 7 35.76 60.22 -0.10
C THR A 7 35.12 59.91 -1.49
N PRO A 8 35.84 59.32 -2.47
CA PRO A 8 35.19 58.73 -3.66
C PRO A 8 35.10 57.19 -3.62
N ARG A 9 35.79 56.54 -2.68
CA ARG A 9 35.94 55.06 -2.67
C ARG A 9 34.77 54.32 -2.03
N SER A 10 34.00 54.98 -1.17
CA SER A 10 32.87 54.41 -0.44
C SER A 10 31.64 54.16 -1.31
N ASP A 11 31.43 54.97 -2.35
CA ASP A 11 30.20 54.89 -3.15
C ASP A 11 30.24 53.75 -4.17
N VAL A 12 31.39 53.50 -4.80
CA VAL A 12 31.58 52.38 -5.73
C VAL A 12 31.43 51.03 -5.01
N ALA A 13 31.97 50.92 -3.80
CA ALA A 13 31.85 49.71 -2.98
C ALA A 13 30.40 49.45 -2.55
N ARG A 14 29.64 50.50 -2.21
CA ARG A 14 28.22 50.40 -1.85
C ARG A 14 27.35 50.00 -3.03
N VAL A 15 27.62 50.54 -4.21
CA VAL A 15 26.90 50.20 -5.46
C VAL A 15 27.19 48.76 -5.91
N ALA A 16 28.42 48.29 -5.75
CA ALA A 16 28.78 46.89 -6.05
C ALA A 16 28.10 45.89 -5.09
N LEU A 17 28.08 46.20 -3.79
CA LEU A 17 27.39 45.40 -2.76
C LEU A 17 25.87 45.39 -2.98
N THR A 18 25.33 46.58 -3.28
CA THR A 18 24.13 46.88 -4.08
C THR A 18 23.60 45.76 -4.97
N GLN A 19 24.37 45.56 -6.04
CA GLN A 19 24.04 44.69 -7.16
C GLN A 19 24.25 43.22 -6.82
N ALA A 20 25.28 42.89 -6.05
CA ALA A 20 25.51 41.51 -5.60
C ALA A 20 24.35 40.98 -4.75
N LEU A 21 23.83 41.80 -3.83
CA LEU A 21 22.67 41.45 -3.00
C LEU A 21 21.40 41.27 -3.83
N ARG A 22 21.17 42.12 -4.84
CA ARG A 22 20.03 41.98 -5.77
C ARG A 22 20.14 40.71 -6.61
N GLY A 23 21.34 40.39 -7.10
CA GLY A 23 21.59 39.15 -7.84
C GLY A 23 21.28 37.91 -7.01
N MET A 24 21.73 37.88 -5.74
CA MET A 24 21.44 36.78 -4.82
C MET A 24 19.94 36.68 -4.48
N ALA A 25 19.25 37.80 -4.29
CA ALA A 25 17.81 37.80 -4.01
C ALA A 25 16.99 37.25 -5.19
N VAL A 26 17.35 37.60 -6.43
CA VAL A 26 16.69 37.05 -7.63
C VAL A 26 16.95 35.54 -7.75
N ALA A 27 18.18 35.10 -7.51
CA ALA A 27 18.51 33.67 -7.51
C ALA A 27 17.70 32.90 -6.45
N ALA A 28 17.61 33.43 -5.22
CA ALA A 28 16.81 32.84 -4.16
C ALA A 28 15.32 32.76 -4.51
N ALA A 29 14.77 33.80 -5.14
CA ALA A 29 13.37 33.81 -5.60
C ALA A 29 13.12 32.75 -6.68
N LEU A 30 14.05 32.58 -7.62
CA LEU A 30 13.94 31.56 -8.67
C LEU A 30 14.02 30.13 -8.10
N VAL A 31 14.89 29.89 -7.12
CA VAL A 31 14.98 28.60 -6.42
C VAL A 31 13.68 28.31 -5.65
N ALA A 32 13.15 29.31 -4.92
CA ALA A 32 11.88 29.17 -4.19
C ALA A 32 10.71 28.87 -5.14
N LEU A 33 10.65 29.55 -6.29
CA LEU A 33 9.65 29.30 -7.32
C LEU A 33 9.75 27.88 -7.87
N TRP A 34 10.97 27.40 -8.13
CA TRP A 34 11.22 26.05 -8.63
C TRP A 34 10.79 24.96 -7.63
N VAL A 35 11.11 25.14 -6.35
CA VAL A 35 10.68 24.24 -5.28
C VAL A 35 9.15 24.25 -5.13
N LEU A 36 8.53 25.43 -5.17
CA LEU A 36 7.07 25.57 -5.09
C LEU A 36 6.38 24.89 -6.27
N TRP A 37 6.96 24.99 -7.48
CA TRP A 37 6.44 24.32 -8.68
C TRP A 37 6.45 22.80 -8.55
N GLY A 38 7.50 22.22 -7.96
CA GLY A 38 7.58 20.80 -7.67
C GLY A 38 6.45 20.29 -6.75
N PHE A 39 5.95 21.13 -5.85
CA PHE A 39 4.82 20.80 -4.98
C PHE A 39 3.46 21.00 -5.66
N ILE A 40 3.32 21.97 -6.56
CA ILE A 40 2.06 22.24 -7.28
C ILE A 40 1.82 21.21 -8.40
N GLY A 41 2.88 20.68 -9.00
CA GLY A 41 2.79 19.77 -10.16
C GLY A 41 2.07 18.45 -9.90
N GLY A 42 1.96 18.02 -8.63
CA GLY A 42 1.43 16.70 -8.27
C GLY A 42 2.32 15.57 -8.80
N ALA A 43 2.43 14.46 -8.07
CA ALA A 43 3.06 13.28 -8.65
C ALA A 43 2.28 12.89 -9.93
N PRO A 44 2.95 12.58 -11.06
CA PRO A 44 2.27 12.10 -12.24
C PRO A 44 1.36 10.94 -11.82
N LYS A 45 0.09 11.00 -12.20
CA LYS A 45 -0.84 9.90 -11.96
C LYS A 45 -0.28 8.68 -12.70
N ASP A 46 0.32 7.77 -11.96
CA ASP A 46 0.79 6.51 -12.51
C ASP A 46 -0.43 5.79 -13.09
N GLU A 47 -0.52 5.72 -14.42
CA GLU A 47 -1.63 5.08 -15.15
C GLU A 47 -1.54 3.55 -15.12
N ARG A 48 -0.47 3.01 -14.51
CA ARG A 48 -0.28 1.58 -14.35
C ARG A 48 -1.34 1.05 -13.37
N PRO A 49 -2.02 -0.07 -13.69
CA PRO A 49 -2.87 -0.74 -12.71
C PRO A 49 -2.06 -1.03 -11.44
N PRO A 50 -2.68 -0.97 -10.25
CA PRO A 50 -2.02 -1.40 -9.02
C PRO A 50 -1.48 -2.82 -9.21
N SER A 51 -0.22 -3.03 -8.81
CA SER A 51 0.43 -4.34 -8.88
C SER A 51 1.24 -4.64 -7.63
N LEU A 52 1.48 -5.93 -7.41
CA LEU A 52 2.34 -6.44 -6.36
C LEU A 52 3.33 -7.44 -6.98
N PRO A 53 4.66 -7.28 -6.83
CA PRO A 53 5.61 -8.25 -7.33
C PRO A 53 5.37 -9.58 -6.64
N ILE A 54 5.31 -10.68 -7.39
CA ILE A 54 5.14 -12.07 -6.91
C ILE A 54 6.00 -13.08 -7.68
N GLY A 55 6.85 -12.62 -8.60
CA GLY A 55 7.72 -13.46 -9.41
C GLY A 55 8.80 -14.19 -8.60
N ASP A 56 9.11 -13.69 -7.40
CA ASP A 56 9.98 -14.32 -6.41
C ASP A 56 9.29 -15.42 -5.59
N LEU A 57 7.97 -15.51 -5.66
CA LEU A 57 7.19 -16.46 -4.88
C LEU A 57 7.27 -17.85 -5.53
N ALA A 58 8.14 -18.73 -5.03
CA ALA A 58 8.24 -20.10 -5.51
C ALA A 58 6.95 -20.93 -5.23
N PRO A 59 6.74 -22.08 -5.90
CA PRO A 59 5.66 -22.99 -5.58
C PRO A 59 5.66 -23.41 -4.09
N GLU A 60 4.48 -23.62 -3.54
CA GLU A 60 4.27 -23.95 -2.11
C GLU A 60 4.92 -22.92 -1.15
N ARG A 61 4.89 -21.65 -1.57
CA ARG A 61 5.26 -20.50 -0.75
C ARG A 61 4.11 -19.52 -0.66
N PHE A 62 4.15 -18.71 0.39
CA PHE A 62 3.24 -17.58 0.55
C PHE A 62 4.01 -16.35 1.02
N LYS A 63 3.39 -15.19 0.87
CA LYS A 63 3.85 -13.95 1.50
C LYS A 63 2.68 -13.09 1.92
N TRP A 64 2.97 -12.26 2.92
CA TRP A 64 2.08 -11.21 3.39
C TRP A 64 2.47 -9.89 2.74
N SER A 65 1.47 -9.08 2.40
CA SER A 65 1.64 -7.70 1.93
C SER A 65 0.55 -6.81 2.53
N ASP A 66 0.80 -5.51 2.57
CA ASP A 66 -0.30 -4.55 2.62
C ASP A 66 -1.12 -4.65 1.33
N ALA A 67 -2.43 -4.50 1.46
CA ALA A 67 -3.34 -4.49 0.33
C ALA A 67 -3.21 -3.13 -0.41
N PRO A 68 -2.69 -3.07 -1.65
CA PRO A 68 -2.60 -1.82 -2.39
C PRO A 68 -3.98 -1.29 -2.80
N VAL A 69 -4.98 -2.18 -2.86
CA VAL A 69 -6.38 -1.88 -3.17
C VAL A 69 -7.24 -2.52 -2.08
N PRO A 70 -8.19 -1.79 -1.47
CA PRO A 70 -9.07 -2.35 -0.45
C PRO A 70 -9.94 -3.48 -1.00
N PRO A 71 -10.46 -4.37 -0.13
CA PRO A 71 -11.44 -5.38 -0.55
C PRO A 71 -12.67 -4.74 -1.21
N PRO A 72 -13.36 -5.45 -2.13
CA PRO A 72 -14.61 -4.95 -2.71
C PRO A 72 -15.64 -4.56 -1.64
N GLY A 73 -16.24 -3.38 -1.79
CA GLY A 73 -17.22 -2.85 -0.84
C GLY A 73 -16.61 -2.18 0.40
N VAL A 74 -15.29 -2.20 0.57
CA VAL A 74 -14.58 -1.46 1.62
C VAL A 74 -14.12 -0.11 1.08
N ARG A 75 -14.26 0.94 1.90
CA ARG A 75 -13.81 2.28 1.54
C ARG A 75 -12.27 2.37 1.55
N PRO A 76 -11.65 3.17 0.67
CA PRO A 76 -10.19 3.29 0.62
C PRO A 76 -9.53 3.63 1.96
N GLU A 77 -10.14 4.51 2.76
CA GLU A 77 -9.65 4.90 4.09
C GLU A 77 -9.60 3.75 5.11
N ASP A 78 -10.42 2.72 4.90
CA ASP A 78 -10.47 1.54 5.76
C ASP A 78 -9.54 0.41 5.25
N GLY A 79 -8.85 0.60 4.12
CA GLY A 79 -8.01 -0.41 3.47
C GLY A 79 -6.84 -0.91 4.33
N ALA A 80 -6.29 -0.04 5.19
CA ALA A 80 -5.20 -0.39 6.10
C ALA A 80 -5.59 -1.45 7.16
N ARG A 81 -6.89 -1.73 7.32
CA ARG A 81 -7.40 -2.78 8.21
C ARG A 81 -7.34 -4.16 7.59
N TYR A 82 -6.73 -4.30 6.42
CA TYR A 82 -6.67 -5.56 5.69
C TYR A 82 -5.23 -5.85 5.24
N LYS A 83 -4.85 -7.12 5.38
CA LYS A 83 -3.63 -7.68 4.79
C LYS A 83 -3.99 -8.51 3.57
N LEU A 84 -3.05 -8.60 2.66
CA LEU A 84 -3.13 -9.47 1.51
C LEU A 84 -2.25 -10.71 1.75
N LEU A 85 -2.88 -11.88 1.70
CA LEU A 85 -2.18 -13.15 1.59
C LEU A 85 -2.02 -13.46 0.11
N VAL A 86 -0.79 -13.65 -0.36
CA VAL A 86 -0.53 -14.25 -1.68
C VAL A 86 0.15 -15.58 -1.48
N LEU A 87 -0.40 -16.64 -2.07
CA LEU A 87 0.18 -17.97 -2.05
C LEU A 87 0.32 -18.53 -3.46
N ARG A 88 1.30 -19.40 -3.66
CA ARG A 88 1.48 -20.16 -4.88
C ARG A 88 1.29 -21.65 -4.56
N ASP A 89 0.36 -22.30 -5.24
CA ASP A 89 0.12 -23.73 -5.05
C ASP A 89 1.23 -24.59 -5.70
N ALA A 90 1.16 -25.91 -5.48
CA ALA A 90 2.13 -26.86 -6.03
C ALA A 90 2.15 -26.89 -7.57
N ALA A 91 1.05 -26.50 -8.22
CA ALA A 91 0.98 -26.38 -9.68
C ALA A 91 1.58 -25.05 -10.18
N GLY A 92 2.02 -24.18 -9.28
CA GLY A 92 2.58 -22.87 -9.61
C GLY A 92 1.53 -21.78 -9.77
N THR A 93 0.25 -22.05 -9.49
CA THR A 93 -0.82 -21.06 -9.62
C THR A 93 -0.82 -20.12 -8.42
N ALA A 94 -0.68 -18.82 -8.68
CA ALA A 94 -0.80 -17.79 -7.65
C ALA A 94 -2.28 -17.51 -7.31
N ARG A 95 -2.56 -17.32 -6.02
CA ARG A 95 -3.87 -16.92 -5.49
C ARG A 95 -3.67 -15.86 -4.42
N ALA A 96 -4.60 -14.93 -4.33
CA ALA A 96 -4.54 -13.86 -3.35
C ALA A 96 -5.86 -13.70 -2.60
N PHE A 97 -5.79 -13.42 -1.29
CA PHE A 97 -6.94 -13.28 -0.41
C PHE A 97 -6.78 -12.07 0.51
N TYR A 98 -7.89 -11.38 0.76
CA TYR A 98 -7.97 -10.33 1.77
C TYR A 98 -8.28 -10.92 3.14
N LEU A 99 -7.51 -10.50 4.14
CA LEU A 99 -7.69 -10.91 5.52
C LEU A 99 -7.81 -9.67 6.41
N PRO A 100 -8.69 -9.67 7.42
CA PRO A 100 -8.74 -8.60 8.39
C PRO A 100 -7.42 -8.52 9.15
N ALA A 101 -7.04 -7.33 9.57
CA ALA A 101 -5.77 -7.08 10.24
C ALA A 101 -5.93 -6.18 11.46
N ALA A 102 -5.14 -6.45 12.49
CA ALA A 102 -5.01 -5.66 13.70
C ALA A 102 -3.52 -5.53 14.04
N ASP A 103 -3.09 -4.35 14.45
CA ASP A 103 -1.69 -4.06 14.81
C ASP A 103 -0.68 -4.47 13.72
N GLY A 104 -1.08 -4.33 12.45
CA GLY A 104 -0.24 -4.69 11.30
C GLY A 104 -0.09 -6.18 11.05
N LEU A 105 -0.81 -7.06 11.76
CA LEU A 105 -0.80 -8.50 11.57
C LEU A 105 -2.15 -9.00 11.05
N ALA A 106 -2.12 -10.04 10.22
CA ALA A 106 -3.34 -10.70 9.77
C ALA A 106 -4.03 -11.39 10.96
N THR A 107 -5.35 -11.26 11.01
CA THR A 107 -6.21 -11.86 12.03
C THR A 107 -7.12 -12.89 11.37
N VAL A 108 -7.62 -13.82 12.19
CA VAL A 108 -8.48 -14.90 11.70
C VAL A 108 -9.87 -14.32 11.39
N PRO A 109 -10.37 -14.44 10.15
CA PRO A 109 -11.75 -14.05 9.86
C PRO A 109 -12.72 -14.84 10.73
N ALA A 110 -13.50 -14.14 11.53
CA ALA A 110 -14.50 -14.74 12.40
C ALA A 110 -15.82 -13.99 12.27
N GLY A 111 -16.93 -14.72 12.32
CA GLY A 111 -18.27 -14.17 12.18
C GLY A 111 -18.88 -14.36 10.80
N SER A 112 -20.03 -13.73 10.58
CA SER A 112 -20.85 -13.92 9.38
C SER A 112 -20.29 -13.24 8.12
N SER A 113 -19.34 -12.30 8.28
CA SER A 113 -18.67 -11.63 7.17
C SER A 113 -17.15 -11.77 7.29
N PRO A 114 -16.48 -12.28 6.23
CA PRO A 114 -15.02 -12.50 6.23
C PRO A 114 -14.19 -11.20 6.28
N LEU A 115 -14.82 -10.05 6.06
CA LEU A 115 -14.18 -8.73 6.12
C LEU A 115 -14.40 -8.00 7.44
N SER A 116 -15.12 -8.61 8.38
CA SER A 116 -15.28 -8.06 9.73
C SER A 116 -13.95 -8.12 10.49
N PRO A 117 -13.75 -7.30 11.53
CA PRO A 117 -12.59 -7.42 12.41
C PRO A 117 -12.39 -8.87 12.85
N GLY A 118 -11.19 -9.39 12.62
CA GLY A 118 -10.87 -10.78 12.90
C GLY A 118 -10.44 -11.01 14.35
N VAL A 119 -10.16 -12.27 14.63
CA VAL A 119 -9.72 -12.74 15.94
C VAL A 119 -8.18 -12.78 15.97
N PRO A 120 -7.54 -12.28 17.03
CA PRO A 120 -6.08 -12.30 17.15
C PRO A 120 -5.49 -13.70 17.02
N CYS A 121 -4.45 -13.80 16.20
CA CYS A 121 -3.62 -14.99 16.05
C CYS A 121 -2.17 -14.53 15.83
N ASP A 122 -1.22 -15.14 16.53
CA ASP A 122 0.18 -14.75 16.45
C ASP A 122 0.85 -15.35 15.21
N ASP A 123 0.31 -16.46 14.69
CA ASP A 123 0.78 -17.08 13.45
C ASP A 123 -0.39 -17.60 12.61
N PHE A 124 -1.00 -16.71 11.84
CA PHE A 124 -1.98 -17.05 10.81
C PHE A 124 -1.27 -17.25 9.48
N ALA A 125 -1.31 -18.45 8.92
CA ALA A 125 -0.53 -18.79 7.73
C ALA A 125 -1.08 -20.02 6.97
N PRO A 126 -0.75 -20.16 5.68
CA PRO A 126 -0.88 -21.42 4.97
C PRO A 126 0.06 -22.51 5.51
N ASP A 127 -0.44 -23.75 5.55
CA ASP A 127 0.33 -24.98 5.66
C ASP A 127 0.13 -25.83 4.40
N PHE A 128 1.17 -25.89 3.56
CA PHE A 128 1.13 -26.64 2.30
C PHE A 128 1.15 -28.16 2.50
N ARG A 129 1.60 -28.66 3.66
CA ARG A 129 1.59 -30.08 3.96
C ARG A 129 0.18 -30.56 4.26
N THR A 130 -0.58 -29.80 5.05
CA THR A 130 -1.98 -30.10 5.37
C THR A 130 -2.96 -29.49 4.36
N ARG A 131 -2.46 -28.67 3.43
CA ARG A 131 -3.19 -28.03 2.33
C ARG A 131 -4.32 -27.10 2.82
N ASP A 132 -4.02 -26.34 3.86
CA ASP A 132 -4.97 -25.41 4.44
C ASP A 132 -4.30 -24.10 4.86
N ILE A 133 -5.14 -23.17 5.28
CA ILE A 133 -4.81 -21.86 5.84
C ILE A 133 -5.50 -21.83 7.19
N GLY A 134 -4.79 -21.40 8.23
CA GLY A 134 -5.35 -21.39 9.58
C GLY A 134 -4.45 -20.70 10.60
N CYS A 135 -4.97 -20.59 11.82
CA CYS A 135 -4.18 -20.12 12.95
C CYS A 135 -3.34 -21.27 13.51
N ARG A 136 -2.02 -21.19 13.36
CA ARG A 136 -1.06 -22.17 13.89
C ARG A 136 -0.69 -21.89 15.34
N GLN A 137 -0.69 -20.62 15.72
CA GLN A 137 -0.43 -20.17 17.09
C GLN A 137 -1.44 -19.12 17.52
N ALA A 138 -2.42 -19.52 18.33
CA ALA A 138 -3.38 -18.58 18.90
C ALA A 138 -2.75 -17.74 20.00
N ARG A 139 -3.21 -16.49 20.09
CA ARG A 139 -2.93 -15.62 21.22
C ARG A 139 -3.68 -16.12 22.46
N PRO A 140 -3.15 -15.98 23.68
CA PRO A 140 -3.84 -16.40 24.90
C PRO A 140 -5.26 -15.82 25.00
N GLY A 141 -6.24 -16.67 25.31
CA GLY A 141 -7.67 -16.31 25.37
C GLY A 141 -8.41 -16.36 24.03
N PHE A 142 -7.72 -16.71 22.93
CA PHE A 142 -8.28 -16.82 21.59
C PHE A 142 -8.06 -18.20 20.95
N GLU A 143 -8.01 -19.25 21.76
CA GLU A 143 -7.67 -20.62 21.33
C GLU A 143 -8.63 -21.17 20.26
N PHE A 144 -9.87 -20.69 20.25
CA PHE A 144 -10.86 -21.05 19.22
C PHE A 144 -10.43 -20.64 17.80
N ALA A 145 -9.52 -19.66 17.66
CA ALA A 145 -8.96 -19.25 16.38
C ALA A 145 -8.27 -20.41 15.63
N THR A 146 -7.69 -21.36 16.36
CA THR A 146 -7.05 -22.57 15.79
C THR A 146 -8.03 -23.54 15.14
N ARG A 147 -9.33 -23.41 15.44
CA ARG A 147 -10.38 -24.29 14.91
C ARG A 147 -10.87 -23.88 13.54
N LEU A 148 -10.63 -22.64 13.13
CA LEU A 148 -11.08 -22.14 11.83
C LEU A 148 -10.01 -22.42 10.79
N ARG A 149 -10.38 -23.17 9.75
CA ARG A 149 -9.48 -23.55 8.66
C ARG A 149 -10.14 -23.37 7.30
N TRP A 150 -9.31 -23.02 6.34
CA TRP A 150 -9.66 -22.85 4.93
C TRP A 150 -8.75 -23.71 4.08
N ALA A 151 -9.21 -24.19 2.94
CA ALA A 151 -8.33 -24.81 1.96
C ALA A 151 -7.46 -23.72 1.30
N LEU A 152 -6.41 -24.13 0.59
CA LEU A 152 -5.53 -23.19 -0.14
C LEU A 152 -6.25 -22.38 -1.24
N ASP A 153 -7.47 -22.79 -1.62
CA ASP A 153 -8.35 -22.04 -2.53
C ASP A 153 -9.25 -21.00 -1.82
N GLY A 154 -9.16 -20.90 -0.50
CA GLY A 154 -9.95 -19.99 0.33
C GLY A 154 -11.32 -20.52 0.71
N SER A 155 -11.70 -21.74 0.29
CA SER A 155 -12.96 -22.36 0.72
C SER A 155 -12.89 -22.78 2.19
N PRO A 156 -13.99 -22.68 2.95
CA PRO A 156 -14.00 -23.08 4.36
C PRO A 156 -13.94 -24.61 4.48
N VAL A 157 -13.07 -25.11 5.36
CA VAL A 157 -12.93 -26.55 5.66
C VAL A 157 -13.67 -26.92 6.95
N THR A 158 -13.77 -25.97 7.88
CA THR A 158 -14.37 -26.19 9.20
C THR A 158 -15.73 -25.52 9.33
N PRO A 159 -16.70 -26.13 10.04
CA PRO A 159 -17.99 -25.49 10.30
C PRO A 159 -17.84 -24.11 10.95
N GLY A 160 -18.64 -23.15 10.48
CA GLY A 160 -18.64 -21.77 10.98
C GLY A 160 -17.59 -20.85 10.35
N ALA A 161 -16.66 -21.38 9.54
CA ALA A 161 -15.81 -20.54 8.69
C ALA A 161 -16.59 -20.05 7.46
N THR A 162 -16.40 -18.79 7.10
CA THR A 162 -16.90 -18.21 5.84
C THR A 162 -15.78 -18.27 4.78
N ALA A 163 -16.13 -18.34 3.49
CA ALA A 163 -15.10 -18.33 2.44
C ALA A 163 -14.25 -17.05 2.50
N LEU A 164 -12.94 -17.19 2.25
CA LEU A 164 -12.04 -16.04 2.17
C LEU A 164 -12.40 -15.17 0.96
N VAL A 165 -12.24 -13.86 1.11
CA VAL A 165 -12.47 -12.92 0.00
C VAL A 165 -11.25 -12.94 -0.91
N ALA A 166 -11.40 -13.52 -2.09
CA ALA A 166 -10.35 -13.49 -3.12
C ALA A 166 -10.05 -12.04 -3.52
N ALA A 167 -8.77 -11.70 -3.59
CA ALA A 167 -8.35 -10.44 -4.18
C ALA A 167 -8.53 -10.52 -5.70
N PRO A 168 -9.15 -9.51 -6.33
CA PRO A 168 -9.33 -9.52 -7.77
C PRO A 168 -7.97 -9.35 -8.45
N GLY A 169 -7.79 -10.00 -9.59
CA GLY A 169 -6.55 -9.91 -10.37
C GLY A 169 -6.05 -11.26 -10.83
N ALA A 170 -4.87 -11.22 -11.44
CA ALA A 170 -4.15 -12.39 -11.90
C ALA A 170 -2.65 -12.08 -11.97
N GLU A 171 -1.85 -13.14 -11.99
CA GLU A 171 -0.42 -13.03 -12.26
C GLU A 171 -0.18 -12.65 -13.73
N GLN A 172 0.61 -11.60 -13.95
CA GLN A 172 1.07 -11.15 -15.26
C GLN A 172 2.55 -10.76 -15.15
N ALA A 173 3.43 -11.42 -15.91
CA ALA A 173 4.87 -11.14 -15.93
C ALA A 173 5.53 -11.07 -14.53
N GLY A 174 5.11 -11.94 -13.60
CA GLY A 174 5.65 -11.97 -12.24
C GLY A 174 5.04 -10.93 -11.29
N GLU A 175 3.97 -10.26 -11.68
CA GLU A 175 3.23 -9.30 -10.86
C GLU A 175 1.80 -9.79 -10.65
N TRP A 176 1.24 -9.64 -9.45
CA TRP A 176 -0.21 -9.72 -9.25
C TRP A 176 -0.81 -8.39 -9.66
N VAL A 177 -1.62 -8.39 -10.72
CA VAL A 177 -2.18 -7.15 -11.30
C VAL A 177 -3.67 -7.08 -11.00
N TRP A 178 -4.09 -6.01 -10.31
CA TRP A 178 -5.50 -5.75 -10.06
C TRP A 178 -6.19 -5.27 -11.34
N PRO A 179 -7.44 -5.70 -11.60
CA PRO A 179 -8.19 -5.19 -12.74
C PRO A 179 -8.42 -3.69 -12.55
N ARG A 180 -8.34 -2.94 -13.65
CA ARG A 180 -8.75 -1.53 -13.62
C ARG A 180 -10.24 -1.47 -13.26
N PRO A 181 -10.68 -0.53 -12.41
CA PRO A 181 -12.09 -0.19 -12.33
C PRO A 181 -12.55 0.18 -13.73
N GLY A 182 -13.47 -0.60 -14.31
CA GLY A 182 -14.10 -0.22 -15.57
C GLY A 182 -14.90 1.07 -15.39
N PRO A 183 -15.18 1.82 -16.47
CA PRO A 183 -16.18 2.88 -16.39
C PRO A 183 -17.50 2.26 -15.87
N PRO A 184 -18.26 2.96 -15.02
CA PRO A 184 -19.56 2.46 -14.58
C PRO A 184 -20.38 2.11 -15.81
N VAL A 185 -20.80 0.86 -15.92
CA VAL A 185 -21.69 0.43 -16.98
C VAL A 185 -22.97 1.23 -16.78
N ALA A 186 -23.21 2.21 -17.65
CA ALA A 186 -24.46 2.93 -17.66
C ALA A 186 -25.57 1.88 -17.87
N ASN A 187 -26.35 1.61 -16.83
CA ASN A 187 -27.50 0.74 -16.91
C ASN A 187 -28.40 1.27 -18.02
N ARG A 188 -28.40 0.60 -19.18
CA ARG A 188 -29.50 0.72 -20.13
C ARG A 188 -30.67 -0.02 -19.51
N SER A 189 -31.55 0.74 -18.86
CA SER A 189 -32.92 0.34 -18.63
C SER A 189 -33.51 -0.12 -19.98
N GLN A 190 -33.81 -1.41 -20.06
CA GLN A 190 -34.75 -1.96 -21.03
C GLN A 190 -36.18 -1.62 -20.58
#